data_AF-A0A8J6TM64-F1
#
_entry.id   AF-A0A8J6TM64-F1
#
_cell.length_a   1.000
_cell.length_b   1.000
_cell.length_c   1.000
_cell.angle_alpha   90.00
_cell.angle_beta   90.00
_cell.angle_gamma   90.00
#
_symmetry.space_group_name_H-M   'P 1'
#
loop_
_entity.id
_entity.type
_entity.pdbx_description
1 polymer ?
#
loop_
_entity_poly.entity_id
_entity_poly.type
_entity_poly.pdbx_seq_one_letter_code
_entity_poly.pdbx_strand_id
1 'polypeptide(L)'
;MVIETKEEVLEKILSEKKPLCPHCDQEMNLWEVPPFSFSDGLGWGTPYLYICFNDECSLYVRGWDEIQENYAHNASCRCMCYPGTQKYECIPVFSPMGGQGQIIDDQVLAEQEALKQATKRGFEILTDAYIAKDGITVMRLLLDATEPARVRAKAAEMIGDIGSLEAIEPLRSIKFGNQIIQNNVDQSIGKIHERHFTRECPFCAEIIKKRSNICKHCGQDVAGR
;
A
#
# COMPACT_ATOMS: atom_id res chain seq x y z
N MET A 1 0.76 -25.75 15.28
CA MET A 1 1.38 -24.42 15.45
C MET A 1 0.38 -23.41 14.93
N VAL A 2 -0.06 -22.49 15.78
CA VAL A 2 -0.86 -21.35 15.33
C VAL A 2 0.14 -20.39 14.67
N ILE A 3 0.00 -20.18 13.36
CA ILE A 3 0.80 -19.16 12.67
C ILE A 3 0.05 -17.86 12.88
N GLU A 4 0.48 -17.06 13.84
CA GLU A 4 -0.07 -15.73 14.07
C GLU A 4 0.39 -14.80 12.94
N THR A 5 -0.56 -14.06 12.37
CA THR A 5 -0.25 -13.04 11.38
C THR A 5 0.32 -11.80 12.06
N LYS A 6 1.09 -11.01 11.32
CA LYS A 6 1.62 -9.72 11.80
C LYS A 6 0.52 -8.76 12.28
N GLU A 7 -0.69 -8.89 11.74
CA GLU A 7 -1.83 -8.05 12.08
C GLU A 7 -2.45 -8.48 13.42
N GLU A 8 -2.63 -9.79 13.64
CA GLU A 8 -3.11 -10.33 14.92
C GLU A 8 -2.15 -9.99 16.07
N VAL A 9 -0.84 -10.03 15.82
CA VAL A 9 0.17 -9.62 16.81
C VAL A 9 0.05 -8.12 17.14
N LEU A 10 -0.17 -7.27 16.13
CA LEU A 10 -0.35 -5.82 16.33
C LEU A 10 -1.57 -5.53 17.19
N GLU A 11 -2.72 -6.13 16.87
CA GLU A 11 -3.97 -5.94 17.64
C GLU A 11 -3.79 -6.31 19.12
N LYS A 12 -3.10 -7.42 19.37
CA LYS A 12 -2.77 -7.83 20.74
C LYS A 12 -1.90 -6.79 21.43
N ILE A 13 -0.83 -6.32 20.79
CA ILE A 13 0.10 -5.33 21.35
C ILE A 13 -0.61 -4.00 21.64
N LEU A 14 -1.52 -3.56 20.77
CA LEU A 14 -2.30 -2.34 20.95
C LEU A 14 -3.28 -2.42 22.12
N SER A 15 -3.72 -3.62 22.49
CA SER A 15 -4.54 -3.84 23.69
C SER A 15 -3.74 -3.86 24.99
N GLU A 16 -2.41 -4.03 24.90
CA GLU A 16 -1.50 -4.03 26.05
C GLU A 16 -1.03 -2.62 26.39
N LYS A 17 -0.66 -2.40 27.65
CA LYS A 17 -0.11 -1.11 28.09
C LYS A 17 1.33 -0.97 27.59
N LYS A 18 1.66 0.18 26.97
CA LYS A 18 3.04 0.48 26.55
C LYS A 18 3.98 0.48 27.78
N PRO A 19 5.17 -0.15 27.68
CA PRO A 19 6.13 -0.18 28.78
C PRO A 19 6.78 1.19 28.99
N LEU A 20 7.26 1.43 30.21
CA LEU A 20 8.09 2.58 30.54
C LEU A 20 9.56 2.22 30.40
N CYS A 21 10.36 3.15 29.89
CA CYS A 21 11.80 2.97 29.80
C CYS A 21 12.44 2.96 31.20
N PRO A 22 13.26 1.96 31.56
CA PRO A 22 13.88 1.87 32.89
C PRO A 22 14.98 2.93 33.14
N HIS A 23 15.33 3.72 32.13
CA HIS A 23 16.41 4.72 32.20
C HIS A 23 15.93 6.17 32.29
N CYS A 24 14.66 6.43 31.95
CA CYS A 24 14.08 7.78 31.92
C CYS A 24 12.59 7.82 32.29
N ASP A 25 11.97 6.68 32.60
CA ASP A 25 10.57 6.52 32.99
C ASP A 25 9.52 7.05 31.99
N GLN A 26 9.93 7.36 30.75
CA GLN A 26 9.02 7.76 29.69
C GLN A 26 8.42 6.54 28.97
N GLU A 27 7.19 6.70 28.50
CA GLU A 27 6.48 5.72 27.69
C GLU A 27 7.23 5.45 26.38
N MET A 28 7.42 4.17 26.08
CA MET A 28 8.16 3.75 24.88
C MET A 28 7.26 3.76 23.64
N ASN A 29 7.84 4.05 22.48
CA ASN A 29 7.10 4.03 21.21
C ASN A 29 7.05 2.62 20.64
N LEU A 30 5.94 2.29 19.99
CA LEU A 30 5.84 1.07 19.20
C LEU A 30 6.71 1.22 17.94
N TRP A 31 7.43 0.17 17.59
CA TRP A 31 8.40 0.15 16.52
C TRP A 31 8.25 -1.10 15.65
N GLU A 32 8.16 -0.90 14.34
CA GLU A 32 8.03 -1.98 13.38
C GLU A 32 9.40 -2.57 13.04
N VAL A 33 9.56 -3.88 13.24
CA VAL A 33 10.77 -4.58 12.84
C VAL A 33 10.85 -4.60 11.30
N PRO A 34 11.99 -4.20 10.70
CA PRO A 34 12.16 -4.23 9.25
C PRO A 34 11.83 -5.60 8.66
N PRO A 35 11.20 -5.65 7.47
CA PRO A 35 10.76 -6.91 6.85
C PRO A 35 11.94 -7.78 6.36
N PHE A 36 13.15 -7.22 6.36
CA PHE A 36 14.39 -7.92 6.05
C PHE A 36 15.24 -8.02 7.32
N SER A 37 15.66 -9.24 7.66
CA SER A 37 16.66 -9.46 8.69
C SER A 37 18.05 -9.14 8.15
N PHE A 38 18.83 -8.36 8.88
CA PHE A 38 20.25 -8.12 8.61
C PHE A 38 21.09 -9.15 9.37
N SER A 39 22.28 -9.50 8.87
CA SER A 39 23.22 -10.46 9.48
C SER A 39 22.80 -11.94 9.35
N ASP A 40 22.74 -12.69 10.46
CA ASP A 40 22.51 -14.15 10.53
C ASP A 40 21.08 -14.58 10.16
N GLY A 41 20.21 -13.62 9.86
CA GLY A 41 18.84 -13.85 9.43
C GLY A 41 17.85 -14.14 10.56
N LEU A 42 18.31 -14.22 11.82
CA LEU A 42 17.49 -14.64 12.96
C LEU A 42 16.58 -13.52 13.51
N GLY A 43 16.94 -12.26 13.27
CA GLY A 43 16.14 -11.09 13.67
C GLY A 43 15.79 -11.09 15.16
N TRP A 44 14.66 -10.46 15.52
CA TRP A 44 14.20 -10.35 16.92
C TRP A 44 13.10 -11.36 17.29
N GLY A 45 12.68 -12.23 16.36
CA GLY A 45 11.63 -13.21 16.62
C GLY A 45 10.22 -12.63 16.86
N THR A 46 10.04 -11.32 16.69
CA THR A 46 8.75 -10.61 16.79
C THR A 46 8.66 -9.54 15.69
N PRO A 47 7.47 -9.25 15.14
CA PRO A 47 7.30 -8.19 14.14
C PRO A 47 7.33 -6.77 14.73
N TYR A 48 7.20 -6.62 16.05
CA TYR A 48 7.20 -5.32 16.72
C TYR A 48 8.02 -5.33 18.01
N LEU A 49 8.60 -4.18 18.33
CA LEU A 49 9.33 -3.89 19.56
C LEU A 49 8.82 -2.57 20.16
N TYR A 50 9.11 -2.36 21.42
CA TYR A 50 9.01 -1.04 22.04
C TYR A 50 10.40 -0.42 22.10
N ILE A 51 10.57 0.84 21.67
CA ILE A 51 11.85 1.54 21.72
C ILE A 51 11.68 2.91 22.38
N CYS A 52 12.63 3.26 23.25
CA CYS A 52 12.69 4.59 23.86
C CYS A 52 13.34 5.59 22.91
N PHE A 53 12.54 6.52 22.37
CA PHE A 53 13.02 7.63 21.53
C PHE A 53 13.20 8.96 22.28
N ASN A 54 13.29 8.92 23.61
CA ASN A 54 13.64 10.10 24.39
C ASN A 54 15.12 10.45 24.19
N ASP A 55 15.40 11.59 23.56
CA ASP A 55 16.77 12.06 23.30
C ASP A 55 17.49 12.58 24.55
N GLU A 56 16.78 12.75 25.66
CA GLU A 56 17.35 13.08 26.97
C GLU A 56 17.56 11.82 27.85
N CYS A 57 17.27 10.63 27.32
CA CYS A 57 17.42 9.39 28.07
C CYS A 57 18.87 9.14 28.47
N SER A 58 19.11 8.81 29.75
CA SER A 58 20.46 8.62 30.29
C SER A 58 21.26 7.53 29.56
N LEU A 59 20.61 6.49 29.05
CA LEU A 59 21.26 5.45 28.22
C LEU A 59 21.72 6.01 26.88
N TYR A 60 20.87 6.81 26.23
CA TYR A 60 21.12 7.36 24.91
C TYR A 60 22.17 8.48 24.92
N VAL A 61 22.08 9.40 25.88
CA VAL A 61 23.04 10.51 25.97
C VAL A 61 24.44 9.96 26.30
N ARG A 62 24.57 9.09 27.31
CA ARG A 62 25.86 8.49 27.69
C ARG A 62 26.42 7.57 26.63
N GLY A 63 25.57 6.88 25.87
CA GLY A 63 26.00 5.95 24.84
C GLY A 63 26.87 6.60 23.75
N TRP A 64 26.64 7.88 23.42
CA TRP A 64 27.47 8.61 22.45
C TRP A 64 28.91 8.73 22.92
N ASP A 65 29.11 9.17 24.17
CA ASP A 65 30.44 9.34 24.74
C ASP A 65 31.11 7.99 25.00
N GLU A 66 30.40 7.03 25.59
CA GLU A 66 30.95 5.70 25.94
C GLU A 66 31.41 4.91 24.70
N ILE A 67 30.63 4.94 23.61
CA ILE A 67 31.02 4.23 22.38
C ILE A 67 32.16 4.96 21.66
N GLN A 68 32.14 6.30 21.68
CA GLN A 68 33.22 7.09 21.09
C GLN A 68 34.55 6.88 21.84
N GLU A 69 34.54 6.85 23.17
CA GLU A 69 35.76 6.66 23.98
C GLU A 69 36.34 5.24 23.86
N ASN A 70 35.48 4.21 23.87
CA ASN A 70 35.94 2.82 23.88
C ASN A 70 36.19 2.24 22.47
N TYR A 71 35.49 2.74 21.45
CA TYR A 71 35.49 2.16 20.11
C TYR A 71 35.76 3.17 18.98
N ALA A 72 35.95 4.46 19.28
CA ALA A 72 36.19 5.51 18.29
C ALA A 72 35.11 5.58 17.19
N HIS A 73 33.87 5.22 17.53
CA HIS A 73 32.73 5.23 16.63
C HIS A 73 31.64 6.19 17.13
N ASN A 74 31.09 7.00 16.22
CA ASN A 74 29.95 7.86 16.50
C ASN A 74 28.65 7.03 16.46
N ALA A 75 28.30 6.41 17.58
CA ALA A 75 27.06 5.68 17.76
C ALA A 75 26.58 5.80 19.21
N SER A 76 25.31 5.50 19.44
CA SER A 76 24.72 5.36 20.77
C SER A 76 23.80 4.14 20.80
N CYS A 77 23.18 3.89 21.94
CA CYS A 77 22.20 2.83 22.15
C CYS A 77 20.87 3.42 22.64
N ARG A 78 19.76 2.93 22.10
CA ARG A 78 18.42 3.16 22.67
C ARG A 78 17.96 1.91 23.40
N CYS A 79 17.11 2.09 24.41
CA CYS A 79 16.51 0.97 25.13
C CYS A 79 15.39 0.36 24.28
N MET A 80 15.39 -0.95 24.12
CA MET A 80 14.33 -1.71 23.46
C MET A 80 13.70 -2.73 24.42
N CYS A 81 12.41 -3.03 24.23
CA CYS A 81 11.66 -3.99 25.03
C CYS A 81 10.79 -4.89 24.13
N TYR A 82 10.76 -6.19 24.43
CA TYR A 82 9.90 -7.13 23.72
C TYR A 82 8.46 -7.05 24.24
N PRO A 83 7.45 -6.96 23.36
CA PRO A 83 6.05 -6.93 23.78
C PRO A 83 5.65 -8.14 24.64
N GLY A 84 4.76 -7.94 25.61
CA GLY A 84 4.35 -8.97 26.57
C GLY A 84 5.43 -9.39 27.59
N THR A 85 6.60 -8.74 27.61
CA THR A 85 7.68 -9.04 28.56
C THR A 85 8.20 -7.80 29.28
N GLN A 86 9.05 -8.00 30.30
CA GLN A 86 9.87 -6.95 30.92
C GLN A 86 11.36 -7.15 30.59
N LYS A 87 11.65 -7.72 29.41
CA LYS A 87 13.02 -7.92 28.94
C LYS A 87 13.45 -6.68 28.17
N TYR A 88 14.41 -5.95 28.75
CA TYR A 88 14.99 -4.76 28.17
C TYR A 88 16.38 -5.07 27.62
N GLU A 89 16.62 -4.63 26.38
CA GLU A 89 17.90 -4.77 25.69
C GLU A 89 18.28 -3.42 25.06
N CYS A 90 19.44 -3.36 24.40
CA CYS A 90 19.93 -2.16 23.73
C CYS A 90 19.91 -2.35 22.21
N ILE A 91 19.47 -1.34 21.48
CA ILE A 91 19.59 -1.28 20.03
C ILE A 91 20.55 -0.15 19.64
N PRO A 92 21.60 -0.43 18.84
CA PRO A 92 22.54 0.59 18.42
C PRO A 92 21.90 1.54 17.39
N VAL A 93 22.24 2.82 17.48
CA VAL A 93 21.84 3.90 16.57
C VAL A 93 23.07 4.71 16.16
N PHE A 94 23.16 4.99 14.86
CA PHE A 94 24.32 5.68 14.26
C PHE A 94 24.08 7.17 13.98
N SER A 95 22.90 7.67 14.31
CA SER A 95 22.54 9.09 14.26
C SER A 95 21.33 9.35 15.16
N PRO A 96 21.00 10.61 15.48
CA PRO A 96 19.76 10.96 16.16
C PRO A 96 18.49 10.43 15.46
N MET A 97 18.53 10.36 14.13
CA MET A 97 17.45 9.83 13.28
C MET A 97 17.40 8.30 13.24
N GLY A 98 18.40 7.62 13.82
CA GLY A 98 18.49 6.16 13.81
C GLY A 98 17.25 5.50 14.40
N GLY A 99 16.57 4.67 13.61
CA GLY A 99 15.39 3.91 14.02
C GLY A 99 14.07 4.69 13.94
N GLN A 100 14.07 6.02 13.78
CA GLN A 100 12.83 6.81 13.84
C GLN A 100 11.84 6.56 12.69
N GLY A 101 12.32 6.11 11.52
CA GLY A 101 11.44 5.86 10.37
C GLY A 101 10.42 4.73 10.57
N GLN A 102 10.64 3.89 11.58
CA GLN A 102 9.86 2.67 11.83
C GLN A 102 8.99 2.82 13.08
N ILE A 103 8.91 4.03 13.64
CA ILE A 103 7.98 4.36 14.72
C ILE A 103 6.55 4.24 14.18
N ILE A 104 5.75 3.43 14.87
CA ILE A 104 4.31 3.37 14.66
C ILE A 104 3.70 4.38 15.63
N ASP A 105 3.32 5.53 15.10
CA ASP A 105 2.54 6.53 15.84
C ASP A 105 1.04 6.23 15.72
N ASP A 106 0.26 6.71 16.68
CA ASP A 106 -1.19 6.52 16.74
C ASP A 106 -1.88 7.11 15.49
N GLN A 107 -1.28 8.14 14.86
CA GLN A 107 -1.72 8.70 13.58
C GLN A 107 -1.55 7.70 12.41
N VAL A 108 -0.41 7.02 12.33
CA VAL A 108 -0.10 6.06 11.26
C VAL A 108 -1.06 4.87 11.33
N LEU A 109 -1.36 4.42 12.56
CA LEU A 109 -2.34 3.35 12.77
C LEU A 109 -3.74 3.77 12.29
N ALA A 110 -4.19 4.96 12.66
CA ALA A 110 -5.50 5.49 12.25
C ALA A 110 -5.62 5.64 10.72
N GLU A 111 -4.55 6.08 10.05
CA GLU A 111 -4.49 6.16 8.58
C GLU A 111 -4.57 4.77 7.94
N GLN A 112 -3.87 3.77 8.50
CA GLN A 112 -3.92 2.39 8.01
C GLN A 112 -5.31 1.79 8.19
N GLU A 113 -5.96 2.00 9.33
CA GLU A 113 -7.33 1.55 9.57
C GLU A 113 -8.33 2.23 8.64
N ALA A 114 -8.22 3.55 8.46
CA ALA A 114 -9.04 4.29 7.52
C ALA A 114 -8.87 3.77 6.08
N LEU A 115 -7.64 3.48 5.66
CA LEU A 115 -7.35 2.88 4.36
C LEU A 115 -7.94 1.47 4.22
N LYS A 116 -7.84 0.64 5.28
CA LYS A 116 -8.44 -0.71 5.31
C LYS A 116 -9.96 -0.64 5.21
N GLN A 117 -10.60 0.25 5.97
CA GLN A 117 -12.04 0.47 5.94
C GLN A 117 -12.51 1.01 4.57
N ALA A 118 -11.80 1.99 4.01
CA ALA A 118 -12.08 2.52 2.68
C ALA A 118 -11.96 1.43 1.61
N THR A 119 -10.91 0.59 1.70
CA THR A 119 -10.71 -0.53 0.77
C THR A 119 -11.86 -1.53 0.85
N LYS A 120 -12.27 -1.92 2.07
CA LYS A 120 -13.41 -2.83 2.28
C LYS A 120 -14.69 -2.27 1.68
N ARG A 121 -15.02 -1.01 2.01
CA ARG A 121 -16.18 -0.30 1.46
C ARG A 121 -16.14 -0.24 -0.07
N GLY A 122 -14.97 0.04 -0.65
CA GLY A 122 -14.80 0.07 -2.10
C GLY A 122 -15.11 -1.28 -2.76
N PHE A 123 -14.65 -2.39 -2.17
CA PHE A 123 -14.95 -3.74 -2.66
C PHE A 123 -16.42 -4.13 -2.53
N GLU A 124 -17.08 -3.72 -1.45
CA GLU A 124 -18.53 -3.92 -1.27
C GLU A 124 -19.31 -3.22 -2.40
N ILE A 125 -19.02 -1.94 -2.65
CA ILE A 125 -19.65 -1.17 -3.72
C ILE A 125 -19.38 -1.80 -5.10
N LEU A 126 -18.15 -2.24 -5.36
CA LEU A 126 -17.82 -2.92 -6.62
C LEU A 126 -18.61 -4.21 -6.80
N THR A 127 -18.77 -4.99 -5.73
CA THR A 127 -19.53 -6.24 -5.77
C THR A 127 -20.99 -5.98 -6.09
N ASP A 128 -21.60 -5.01 -5.42
CA ASP A 128 -22.99 -4.61 -5.68
C ASP A 128 -23.18 -4.08 -7.10
N ALA A 129 -22.27 -3.24 -7.58
CA ALA A 129 -22.29 -2.70 -8.94
C ALA A 129 -22.17 -3.81 -9.99
N TYR A 130 -21.37 -4.85 -9.72
CA TYR A 130 -21.23 -5.98 -10.63
C TYR A 130 -22.49 -6.84 -10.73
N ILE A 131 -23.15 -7.07 -9.60
CA ILE A 131 -24.43 -7.80 -9.54
C ILE A 131 -25.51 -7.00 -10.27
N ALA A 132 -25.57 -5.69 -10.05
CA ALA A 132 -26.50 -4.78 -10.71
C ALA A 132 -26.16 -4.48 -12.18
N LYS A 133 -24.98 -4.91 -12.67
CA LYS A 133 -24.44 -4.57 -13.99
C LYS A 133 -24.31 -3.07 -14.25
N ASP A 134 -24.02 -2.31 -13.20
CA ASP A 134 -23.79 -0.87 -13.25
C ASP A 134 -22.34 -0.54 -13.61
N GLY A 135 -22.08 -0.34 -14.91
CA GLY A 135 -20.78 0.10 -15.42
C GLY A 135 -20.39 1.52 -15.02
N ILE A 136 -21.35 2.39 -14.69
CA ILE A 136 -21.10 3.79 -14.36
C ILE A 136 -20.45 3.89 -12.98
N THR A 137 -20.97 3.16 -12.00
CA THR A 137 -20.41 3.14 -10.64
C THR A 137 -18.99 2.56 -10.62
N VAL A 138 -18.74 1.48 -11.37
CA VAL A 138 -17.39 0.89 -11.49
C VAL A 138 -16.41 1.87 -12.15
N MET A 139 -16.84 2.55 -13.21
CA MET A 139 -16.03 3.57 -13.88
C MET A 139 -15.73 4.75 -12.95
N ARG A 140 -16.70 5.24 -12.16
CA ARG A 140 -16.48 6.31 -11.17
C ARG A 140 -15.39 5.92 -10.17
N LEU A 141 -15.47 4.72 -9.59
CA LEU A 141 -14.48 4.22 -8.63
C LEU A 141 -13.08 4.06 -9.23
N LEU A 142 -13.00 3.67 -10.50
CA LEU A 142 -11.72 3.55 -11.21
C LEU A 142 -11.05 4.92 -11.43
N LEU A 143 -11.86 5.91 -11.83
CA LEU A 143 -11.37 7.25 -12.19
C LEU A 143 -11.07 8.12 -10.97
N ASP A 144 -11.67 7.84 -9.82
CA ASP A 144 -11.41 8.56 -8.58
C ASP A 144 -9.97 8.29 -8.10
N ALA A 145 -9.17 9.35 -7.97
CA ALA A 145 -7.79 9.26 -7.51
C ALA A 145 -7.67 9.10 -5.98
N THR A 146 -8.73 9.42 -5.24
CA THR A 146 -8.78 9.30 -3.78
C THR A 146 -9.05 7.87 -3.32
N GLU A 147 -9.56 7.03 -4.23
CA GLU A 147 -9.85 5.64 -3.95
C GLU A 147 -8.57 4.79 -3.83
N PRO A 148 -8.56 3.75 -2.97
CA PRO A 148 -7.40 2.89 -2.80
C PRO A 148 -6.97 2.21 -4.10
N ALA A 149 -5.66 2.14 -4.35
CA ALA A 149 -5.11 1.58 -5.59
C ALA A 149 -5.60 0.15 -5.89
N ARG A 150 -5.83 -0.66 -4.85
CA ARG A 150 -6.38 -2.03 -5.00
C ARG A 150 -7.81 -2.03 -5.51
N VAL A 151 -8.66 -1.14 -5.00
CA VAL A 151 -10.06 -0.99 -5.45
C VAL A 151 -10.08 -0.55 -6.91
N ARG A 152 -9.26 0.44 -7.27
CA ARG A 152 -9.12 0.92 -8.66
C ARG A 152 -8.62 -0.16 -9.60
N ALA A 153 -7.62 -0.94 -9.20
CA ALA A 153 -7.11 -2.05 -10.02
C ALA A 153 -8.18 -3.12 -10.28
N LYS A 154 -9.03 -3.41 -9.28
CA LYS A 154 -10.15 -4.35 -9.45
C LYS A 154 -11.26 -3.75 -10.31
N ALA A 155 -11.60 -2.47 -10.11
CA ALA A 155 -12.55 -1.77 -10.94
C ALA A 155 -12.14 -1.77 -12.43
N ALA A 156 -10.84 -1.59 -12.70
CA ALA A 156 -10.27 -1.71 -14.05
C ALA A 156 -10.45 -3.07 -14.68
N GLU A 157 -10.42 -4.16 -13.91
CA GLU A 157 -10.70 -5.50 -14.42
C GLU A 157 -12.20 -5.69 -14.69
N MET A 158 -13.04 -5.26 -13.75
CA MET A 158 -14.50 -5.46 -13.80
C MET A 158 -15.17 -4.68 -14.91
N ILE A 159 -14.67 -3.47 -15.23
CA ILE A 159 -15.23 -2.65 -16.30
C ILE A 159 -15.12 -3.33 -17.68
N GLY A 160 -14.14 -4.21 -17.89
CA GLY A 160 -14.03 -4.99 -19.13
C GLY A 160 -15.24 -5.91 -19.36
N ASP A 161 -15.77 -6.48 -18.27
CA ASP A 161 -16.84 -7.47 -18.32
C ASP A 161 -18.24 -6.82 -18.38
N ILE A 162 -18.42 -5.64 -17.78
CA ILE A 162 -19.72 -4.96 -17.69
C ILE A 162 -19.84 -3.70 -18.54
N GLY A 163 -18.74 -3.01 -18.84
CA GLY A 163 -18.73 -1.68 -19.46
C GLY A 163 -19.36 -1.65 -20.85
N SER A 164 -20.04 -0.55 -21.18
CA SER A 164 -20.56 -0.29 -22.53
C SER A 164 -19.47 0.35 -23.41
N LEU A 165 -19.78 0.55 -24.70
CA LEU A 165 -18.88 1.26 -25.62
C LEU A 165 -18.56 2.69 -25.16
N GLU A 166 -19.46 3.33 -24.41
CA GLU A 166 -19.29 4.68 -23.86
C GLU A 166 -18.19 4.76 -22.80
N ALA A 167 -17.78 3.63 -22.21
CA ALA A 167 -16.70 3.60 -21.24
C ALA A 167 -15.31 3.75 -21.89
N ILE A 168 -15.16 3.45 -23.18
CA ILE A 168 -13.84 3.39 -23.85
C ILE A 168 -13.17 4.77 -23.92
N GLU A 169 -13.92 5.81 -24.31
CA GLU A 169 -13.37 7.16 -24.46
C GLU A 169 -12.89 7.75 -23.12
N PRO A 170 -13.67 7.70 -22.01
CA PRO A 170 -13.19 8.07 -20.68
C PRO A 170 -11.93 7.32 -20.26
N LEU A 171 -11.87 6.00 -20.48
CA LEU A 171 -10.74 5.16 -20.09
C LEU A 171 -9.45 5.52 -20.87
N ARG A 172 -9.56 5.86 -22.15
CA ARG A 172 -8.44 6.30 -22.99
C ARG A 172 -7.96 7.71 -22.67
N SER A 173 -8.87 8.59 -22.25
CA SER A 173 -8.57 10.00 -22.02
C SER A 173 -7.69 10.23 -20.79
N ILE A 174 -7.65 9.27 -19.86
CA ILE A 174 -6.97 9.40 -18.57
C ILE A 174 -5.70 8.54 -18.55
N LYS A 175 -4.61 9.13 -18.08
CA LYS A 175 -3.36 8.40 -17.80
C LYS A 175 -3.34 7.98 -16.34
N PHE A 176 -3.27 6.68 -16.10
CA PHE A 176 -3.15 6.15 -14.74
C PHE A 176 -1.67 6.17 -14.32
N GLY A 177 -1.35 6.81 -13.20
CA GLY A 177 0.03 6.85 -12.69
C GLY A 177 0.60 5.48 -12.26
N ASN A 178 -0.26 4.46 -12.14
CA ASN A 178 0.11 3.09 -11.80
C ASN A 178 0.04 2.19 -13.04
N GLN A 179 1.17 1.57 -13.41
CA GLN A 179 1.28 0.71 -14.58
C GLN A 179 0.35 -0.50 -14.54
N ILE A 180 0.10 -1.06 -13.35
CA ILE A 180 -0.79 -2.22 -13.18
C ILE A 180 -2.22 -1.83 -13.57
N ILE A 181 -2.67 -0.65 -13.13
CA ILE A 181 -4.01 -0.15 -13.45
C ILE A 181 -4.11 0.14 -14.95
N GLN A 182 -3.10 0.79 -15.53
CA GLN A 182 -3.06 1.08 -16.97
C GLN A 182 -3.17 -0.20 -17.80
N ASN A 183 -2.35 -1.21 -17.49
CA ASN A 183 -2.39 -2.50 -18.18
C ASN A 183 -3.76 -3.19 -18.07
N ASN A 184 -4.38 -3.14 -16.89
CA ASN A 184 -5.73 -3.69 -16.69
C ASN A 184 -6.78 -2.94 -17.51
N VAL A 185 -6.68 -1.61 -17.59
CA VAL A 185 -7.59 -0.79 -18.40
C VAL A 185 -7.45 -1.12 -19.89
N ASP A 186 -6.21 -1.22 -20.40
CA ASP A 186 -5.95 -1.54 -21.80
C ASP A 186 -6.51 -2.94 -22.17
N GLN A 187 -6.34 -3.92 -21.29
CA GLN A 187 -6.95 -5.25 -21.45
C GLN A 187 -8.48 -5.18 -21.44
N SER A 188 -9.05 -4.39 -20.54
CA SER A 188 -10.50 -4.23 -20.44
C SER A 188 -11.12 -3.54 -21.66
N ILE A 189 -10.45 -2.55 -22.26
CA ILE A 189 -10.86 -1.95 -23.54
C ILE A 189 -10.91 -3.02 -24.64
N GLY A 190 -9.90 -3.90 -24.69
CA GLY A 190 -9.88 -5.05 -25.59
C GLY A 190 -11.09 -5.97 -25.40
N LYS A 191 -11.41 -6.34 -24.15
CA LYS A 191 -12.58 -7.16 -23.82
C LYS A 191 -13.91 -6.51 -24.23
N ILE A 192 -14.06 -5.19 -24.03
CA ILE A 192 -15.25 -4.45 -24.45
C ILE A 192 -15.40 -4.51 -25.98
N HIS A 193 -14.31 -4.28 -26.72
CA HIS A 193 -14.31 -4.39 -28.18
C HIS A 193 -14.70 -5.79 -28.68
N GLU A 194 -14.15 -6.83 -28.07
CA GLU A 194 -14.48 -8.23 -28.42
C GLU A 194 -15.96 -8.54 -28.18
N ARG A 195 -16.50 -8.17 -27.02
CA ARG A 195 -17.92 -8.39 -26.65
C ARG A 195 -18.90 -7.65 -27.57
N HIS A 196 -18.52 -6.47 -28.05
CA HIS A 196 -19.36 -5.66 -28.94
C HIS A 196 -19.04 -5.85 -30.44
N PHE A 197 -18.10 -6.74 -30.80
CA PHE A 197 -17.62 -6.92 -32.18
C PHE A 197 -17.14 -5.63 -32.86
N THR A 198 -16.51 -4.76 -32.08
CA THR A 198 -15.96 -3.48 -32.53
C THR A 198 -14.43 -3.49 -32.47
N ARG A 199 -13.81 -2.48 -33.06
CA ARG A 199 -12.39 -2.14 -32.93
C ARG A 199 -12.24 -0.64 -33.15
N GLU A 200 -11.12 -0.07 -32.75
CA GLU A 200 -10.82 1.33 -33.08
C GLU A 200 -10.27 1.45 -34.50
N CYS A 201 -10.60 2.55 -35.18
CA CYS A 201 -10.03 2.88 -36.47
C CYS A 201 -8.56 3.32 -36.30
N PRO A 202 -7.59 2.72 -37.02
CA PRO A 202 -6.17 3.09 -36.93
C PRO A 202 -5.86 4.54 -37.31
N PHE A 203 -6.76 5.22 -38.03
CA PHE A 203 -6.53 6.56 -38.56
C PHE A 203 -7.19 7.67 -37.75
N CYS A 204 -8.39 7.41 -37.22
CA CYS A 204 -9.18 8.42 -36.49
C CYS A 204 -9.57 8.02 -35.07
N ALA A 205 -9.13 6.85 -34.59
CA ALA A 205 -9.44 6.28 -33.28
C ALA A 205 -10.94 6.03 -32.98
N GLU A 206 -11.84 6.37 -33.90
CA GLU A 206 -13.27 6.12 -33.78
C GLU A 206 -13.62 4.62 -33.71
N ILE A 207 -14.66 4.29 -32.95
CA ILE A 207 -15.13 2.93 -32.78
C ILE A 207 -15.86 2.47 -34.04
N ILE A 208 -15.30 1.47 -34.73
CA ILE A 208 -15.87 0.86 -35.94
C ILE A 208 -16.20 -0.62 -35.71
N LYS A 209 -17.05 -1.21 -36.56
CA LYS A 209 -17.29 -2.67 -36.53
C LYS A 209 -16.04 -3.42 -36.99
N LYS A 210 -15.75 -4.55 -36.38
CA LYS A 210 -14.57 -5.39 -36.70
C LYS A 210 -14.54 -5.82 -38.18
N ARG A 211 -15.71 -6.04 -38.78
CA ARG A 211 -15.89 -6.41 -40.20
C ARG A 211 -15.93 -5.24 -41.18
N SER A 212 -15.80 -4.00 -40.72
CA SER A 212 -15.83 -2.84 -41.60
C SER A 212 -14.55 -2.79 -42.43
N ASN A 213 -14.70 -2.72 -43.75
CA ASN A 213 -13.61 -2.48 -44.70
C ASN A 213 -13.34 -0.99 -44.90
N ILE A 214 -14.36 -0.14 -44.74
CA ILE A 214 -14.22 1.31 -44.87
C ILE A 214 -14.69 1.95 -43.56
N CYS A 215 -13.90 2.88 -43.03
CA CYS A 215 -14.30 3.64 -41.86
C CYS A 215 -15.40 4.65 -42.24
N LYS A 216 -16.51 4.64 -41.50
CA LYS A 216 -17.63 5.57 -41.73
C LYS A 216 -17.32 7.02 -41.35
N HIS A 217 -16.30 7.25 -40.53
CA HIS A 217 -15.96 8.56 -40.00
C HIS A 217 -14.91 9.26 -40.87
N CYS A 218 -13.81 8.58 -41.21
CA CYS A 218 -12.73 9.16 -42.00
C CYS A 218 -12.69 8.72 -43.48
N GLY A 219 -13.53 7.76 -43.89
CA GLY A 219 -13.59 7.26 -45.27
C GLY A 219 -12.40 6.42 -45.74
N GLN A 220 -11.41 6.19 -44.87
CA GLN A 220 -10.20 5.40 -45.19
C GLN A 220 -10.50 3.89 -45.22
N ASP A 221 -9.72 3.17 -46.04
CA ASP A 221 -9.73 1.71 -46.10
C ASP A 221 -9.03 1.13 -44.86
N VAL A 222 -9.79 0.34 -44.11
CA VAL A 222 -9.42 -0.34 -42.86
C VAL A 222 -9.45 -1.86 -43.02
N ALA A 223 -9.58 -2.38 -44.24
CA ALA A 223 -9.56 -3.81 -44.51
C ALA A 223 -8.20 -4.43 -44.10
N GLY A 224 -8.25 -5.46 -43.25
CA GLY A 224 -7.04 -6.20 -42.83
C GLY A 224 -6.08 -5.47 -41.88
N ARG A 225 -6.45 -4.29 -41.34
CA ARG A 225 -5.66 -3.53 -40.36
C ARG A 225 -6.29 -3.48 -38.99
#